data_AF-A0A843B7S4-F1
#
_entry.id   AF-A0A843B7S4-F1
#
_cell.length_a   1.000
_cell.length_b   1.000
_cell.length_c   1.000
_cell.angle_alpha   90.00
_cell.angle_beta   90.00
_cell.angle_gamma   90.00
#
_symmetry.space_group_name_H-M   'P 1'
#
loop_
_entity.id
_entity.type
_entity.pdbx_description
1 polymer ?
#
loop_
_entity_poly.entity_id
_entity_poly.type
_entity_poly.pdbx_seq_one_letter_code
_entity_poly.pdbx_strand_id
1 'polypeptide(L)' 'MRCANCGANVQQNYQVCPYCGRPTGMSSSYNVPSANDAVPFGSKPCVSCGKTVKGTDQFCQYCGTKQW' A
#
# COMPACT_ATOMS: atom_id res chain seq x y z
N MET A 1 -2.25 18.27 -13.78
CA MET A 1 -1.03 17.57 -14.26
C MET A 1 -1.44 16.51 -15.28
N ARG A 2 -0.57 16.12 -16.21
CA ARG A 2 -0.93 15.09 -17.21
C ARG A 2 -0.44 13.73 -16.75
N CYS A 3 -1.29 12.72 -16.87
CA CYS A 3 -0.89 11.34 -16.61
C CYS A 3 0.17 10.93 -17.65
N ALA A 4 1.36 10.54 -17.19
CA ALA A 4 2.43 10.12 -18.09
C ALA A 4 2.10 8.83 -18.87
N ASN A 5 1.10 8.06 -18.42
CA ASN A 5 0.73 6.78 -19.04
C ASN A 5 -0.30 6.91 -20.17
N CYS A 6 -1.29 7.79 -20.03
CA CYS A 6 -2.38 7.93 -21.01
C CYS A 6 -2.56 9.36 -21.55
N GLY A 7 -1.80 10.33 -21.05
CA GLY A 7 -1.88 11.73 -21.47
C GLY A 7 -3.09 12.50 -20.94
N ALA A 8 -4.01 11.82 -20.23
CA ALA A 8 -5.20 12.45 -19.65
C ALA A 8 -4.84 13.50 -18.60
N ASN A 9 -5.61 14.59 -18.55
CA ASN A 9 -5.42 15.63 -17.55
C ASN A 9 -6.04 15.17 -16.22
N VAL A 10 -5.21 15.05 -15.19
CA VAL A 10 -5.57 14.57 -13.85
C VAL A 10 -5.16 15.58 -12.79
N GLN A 11 -5.88 15.62 -11.68
CA GLN A 11 -5.54 16.51 -10.56
C GLN A 11 -4.39 15.91 -9.73
N GLN A 12 -3.59 16.79 -9.11
CA GLN A 12 -2.36 16.41 -8.42
C GLN A 12 -2.58 15.63 -7.11
N ASN A 13 -3.81 15.60 -6.61
CA ASN A 13 -4.21 14.80 -5.45
C ASN A 13 -4.66 13.38 -5.82
N TYR A 14 -4.88 13.07 -7.11
CA TYR A 14 -5.26 11.72 -7.50
C TYR A 14 -4.07 10.79 -7.29
N GLN A 15 -4.31 9.70 -6.56
CA GLN A 15 -3.36 8.61 -6.37
C GLN A 15 -3.35 7.65 -7.56
N VAL A 16 -4.53 7.49 -8.19
CA VAL A 16 -4.76 6.63 -9.36
C VAL A 16 -5.48 7.44 -10.43
N CYS A 17 -5.05 7.34 -11.68
CA CYS A 17 -5.72 7.98 -12.81
C CYS A 17 -7.11 7.36 -13.03
N PRO A 18 -8.20 8.15 -13.04
CA PRO A 18 -9.55 7.62 -13.25
C PRO A 18 -9.80 7.17 -14.71
N TYR A 19 -8.94 7.60 -15.65
CA TYR A 19 -9.09 7.27 -17.07
C TYR A 19 -8.38 5.98 -17.48
N CYS A 20 -7.27 5.63 -16.82
CA CYS A 20 -6.46 4.45 -17.19
C CYS A 20 -6.15 3.51 -16.02
N GLY A 21 -6.55 3.85 -14.79
CA GLY A 21 -6.35 3.01 -13.60
C GLY A 21 -4.90 2.93 -13.10
N ARG A 22 -3.97 3.71 -13.67
CA ARG A 22 -2.55 3.68 -13.28
C ARG A 22 -2.21 4.75 -12.24
N PRO A 23 -1.26 4.49 -11.32
CA PRO A 23 -0.87 5.46 -10.32
C PRO A 23 -0.25 6.70 -10.98
N THR A 24 -0.65 7.88 -10.51
CA THR A 24 -0.33 9.18 -11.12
C THR A 24 0.97 9.81 -10.62
N GLY A 25 1.65 9.16 -9.66
CA GLY A 25 3.04 9.41 -9.30
C GLY A 25 3.25 10.34 -8.10
N MET A 26 3.95 9.78 -7.10
CA MET A 26 4.64 10.41 -5.95
C MET A 26 3.79 11.17 -4.91
N SER A 27 3.13 10.41 -4.01
CA SER A 27 3.11 10.80 -2.60
C SER A 27 3.19 9.58 -1.69
N SER A 28 4.28 9.59 -0.93
CA SER A 28 4.78 8.59 -0.01
C SER A 28 3.93 8.51 1.26
N SER A 29 3.04 7.51 1.35
CA SER A 29 2.73 6.84 2.62
C SER A 29 1.80 5.62 2.51
N TYR A 30 1.33 5.25 1.32
CA TYR A 30 0.94 3.85 1.14
C TYR A 30 2.24 3.07 0.92
N ASN A 31 2.63 2.24 1.90
CA ASN A 31 3.63 1.22 1.68
C ASN A 31 3.05 0.25 0.64
N VAL A 32 3.10 0.64 -0.64
CA VAL A 32 3.05 -0.32 -1.73
C VAL A 32 4.34 -1.10 -1.56
N PRO A 33 4.29 -2.37 -1.13
CA PRO A 33 5.49 -3.19 -1.18
C PRO A 33 6.02 -3.11 -2.60
N SER A 34 7.30 -2.78 -2.71
CA SER A 34 8.01 -2.78 -3.98
C SER A 34 7.76 -4.15 -4.62
N ALA A 35 7.70 -4.25 -5.95
CA ALA A 35 7.46 -5.54 -6.62
C ALA A 35 8.55 -6.62 -6.34
N ASN A 36 9.54 -6.30 -5.50
CA ASN A 36 10.58 -7.20 -4.98
C ASN A 36 10.37 -7.57 -3.49
N ASP A 37 9.51 -6.86 -2.76
CA ASP A 37 8.98 -7.28 -1.47
C ASP A 37 7.76 -8.15 -1.77
N ALA A 38 8.01 -9.42 -2.09
CA ALA A 38 6.95 -10.42 -2.13
C ALA A 38 6.36 -10.53 -0.71
N VAL A 39 5.44 -9.63 -0.36
CA VAL A 39 4.60 -9.72 0.83
C VAL A 39 3.83 -11.03 0.63
N PRO A 40 4.14 -12.10 1.39
CA PRO A 40 3.48 -13.36 1.21
C PRO A 40 1.98 -13.10 1.34
N PHE A 41 1.22 -13.62 0.36
CA PHE A 41 -0.22 -13.41 0.29
C PHE A 41 -0.83 -13.79 1.64
N GLY A 42 -1.48 -12.82 2.28
CA GLY A 42 -1.95 -12.96 3.67
C GLY A 42 -0.95 -12.53 4.74
N SER A 43 -0.14 -11.50 4.52
CA SER A 43 0.55 -10.76 5.59
C SER A 43 0.06 -9.31 5.63
N LYS A 44 -0.08 -8.76 6.84
CA LYS A 44 -0.65 -7.42 7.09
C LYS A 44 0.22 -6.62 8.04
N PRO A 45 0.25 -5.28 7.97
CA PRO A 45 0.92 -4.48 8.97
C PRO A 45 0.17 -4.55 10.30
N CYS A 46 0.93 -4.61 11.41
CA CYS A 46 0.38 -4.56 12.75
C CYS A 46 -0.32 -3.22 12.99
N VAL A 47 -1.56 -3.25 13.47
CA VAL A 47 -2.37 -2.05 13.74
C VAL A 47 -1.82 -1.15 14.85
N SER A 48 -0.91 -1.66 15.69
CA SER A 48 -0.32 -0.90 16.79
C SER A 48 1.13 -0.47 16.56
N CYS A 49 1.95 -1.31 15.90
CA CYS A 49 3.38 -1.03 15.73
C CYS A 49 3.85 -0.92 14.28
N GLY A 50 2.99 -1.18 13.30
CA GLY A 50 3.31 -1.07 11.87
C GLY A 50 4.21 -2.16 11.29
N LYS A 51 4.75 -3.06 12.11
CA LYS A 51 5.55 -4.20 11.62
C LYS A 51 4.67 -5.21 10.86
N THR A 52 5.22 -5.80 9.80
CA THR A 52 4.53 -6.87 9.05
C THR A 52 4.36 -8.11 9.91
N VAL A 53 3.12 -8.58 10.03
CA VAL A 53 2.72 -9.81 10.72
C VAL A 53 1.99 -10.73 9.75
N LYS A 54 1.94 -12.04 10.03
CA LYS A 54 1.15 -12.95 9.20
C LYS A 54 -0.32 -12.65 9.46
N GLY A 55 -1.13 -12.65 8.41
CA GLY A 55 -2.56 -12.35 8.44
C GLY A 55 -3.36 -13.38 9.23
N THR A 56 -2.82 -14.57 9.46
CA THR A 56 -3.40 -15.62 10.30
C THR A 56 -3.02 -15.50 11.79
N ASP A 57 -2.03 -14.68 12.15
CA ASP A 57 -1.60 -14.55 13.54
C ASP A 57 -2.64 -13.77 14.37
N GLN A 58 -3.03 -14.31 15.53
CA GLN A 58 -3.93 -13.60 16.46
C GLN A 58 -3.29 -12.44 17.18
N PHE A 59 -1.98 -12.51 17.38
CA PHE A 59 -1.23 -11.51 18.13
C PHE A 59 0.03 -11.14 17.35
N CYS A 60 0.41 -9.87 17.42
CA CYS A 60 1.67 -9.43 16.86
C CYS A 60 2.83 -10.02 17.67
N GLN A 61 3.71 -10.79 17.02
CA GLN A 61 4.87 -11.40 17.68
C GLN A 61 5.90 -10.38 18.19
N TYR A 62 5.80 -9.12 17.76
CA TYR A 62 6.72 -8.05 18.15
C TYR A 62 6.22 -7.18 19.31
N CYS A 63 4.90 -7.01 19.46
CA CYS A 63 4.33 -6.10 20.46
C CYS A 63 3.16 -6.69 21.26
N GLY A 64 2.72 -7.91 20.96
CA GLY A 64 1.63 -8.60 21.67
C GLY A 64 0.22 -8.13 21.33
N THR A 65 0.06 -7.09 20.48
CA THR A 65 -1.27 -6.55 20.14
C THR A 65 -2.10 -7.55 19.34
N LYS A 66 -3.37 -7.73 19.71
CA LYS A 66 -4.36 -8.54 18.99
C LYS A 66 -4.59 -8.03 17.55
N GLN A 67 -4.66 -8.95 16.59
CA GLN A 67 -4.66 -8.67 15.15
C GLN A 67 -5.94 -9.07 14.41
N TRP A 68 -6.72 -10.03 14.91
CA TRP A 68 -8.07 -10.40 14.43
C TRP A 68 -9.02 -10.60 15.59
#